data_AF-A0A7K2XIL3-F1
#
_entry.id   AF-A0A7K2XIL3-F1
#
_cell.length_a   1.000
_cell.length_b   1.000
_cell.length_c   1.000
_cell.angle_alpha   90.00
_cell.angle_beta   90.00
_cell.angle_gamma   90.00
#
_symmetry.space_group_name_H-M   'P 1'
#
loop_
_entity.id
_entity.type
_entity.pdbx_description
1 polymer ?
#
loop_
_entity_poly.entity_id
_entity_poly.type
_entity_poly.pdbx_seq_one_letter_code
_entity_poly.pdbx_strand_id
1 'polypeptide(L)'
;QEIQAELGAAEPSLPQTLVYEDVSAGDGLVCGAGVLGGETGRALRAVEGVLPLFDLTLPQRIALLGFFVARYGRGGRCDDLLGLVHDFHEDFFDQYVSFTSRRVPFDEDGTYRPEENWLGQEEMRTLDRARRRFHDGVRALWEREAGPETEEVELPGGLLAETAGELAPLTGHFVPQSHHLQLSRPAGGRPLVVLNKSYGGLAFPFSRFTHLYDGAGAAGPGLSDALRGETAARRPEGAVFAEVTGGPVSSNLNLHGRLTDHRIVCPGETGTVPEEARIHLDDLYVEHDERAGRLVLRSRRLGREVVPVYLGYLVPIALPDIPRTLLLLSPSTMAPFDVWAGVPEGAAVDGVTRRPRIRHGDVVVGRRSWTAPAEVLPVRRPGSGEEEHYLDWQRWRRSHGLPDRCFATVSRADRGPVGAKPVHVDFDSPLSLAAFDALVEREPGVRVAFQEMLPAEDGLHVTSERGRHVAELAVETFTARRAPAHRRTPRPRPVPQPRPVPSSGPEVAPSCPN
;
A
#
# COMPACT_ATOMS: atom_id res chain seq x y z
N GLN A 1 -6.30 -18.84 31.70
CA GLN A 1 -6.08 -20.27 31.41
C GLN A 1 -7.29 -21.10 31.79
N GLU A 2 -7.87 -20.97 32.99
CA GLU A 2 -9.13 -21.65 33.39
C GLU A 2 -10.28 -21.40 32.40
N ILE A 3 -10.58 -20.13 32.07
CA ILE A 3 -11.62 -19.80 31.07
C ILE A 3 -11.35 -20.45 29.70
N GLN A 4 -10.07 -20.58 29.28
CA GLN A 4 -9.74 -21.21 28.00
C GLN A 4 -9.95 -22.73 28.05
N ALA A 5 -9.64 -23.38 29.17
CA ALA A 5 -9.90 -24.79 29.39
C ALA A 5 -11.41 -25.08 29.42
N GLU A 6 -12.19 -24.22 30.08
CA GLU A 6 -13.67 -24.29 30.11
C GLU A 6 -14.29 -24.11 28.70
N LEU A 7 -13.66 -23.30 27.84
CA LEU A 7 -14.03 -23.13 26.44
C LEU A 7 -13.47 -24.22 25.50
N GLY A 8 -12.81 -25.25 26.03
CA GLY A 8 -12.37 -26.42 25.27
C GLY A 8 -10.97 -26.34 24.66
N ALA A 9 -10.12 -25.38 25.06
CA ALA A 9 -8.74 -25.33 24.61
C ALA A 9 -7.91 -26.46 25.23
N ALA A 10 -7.33 -27.33 24.38
CA ALA A 10 -6.50 -28.47 24.80
C ALA A 10 -5.22 -28.04 25.53
N GLU A 11 -4.64 -26.90 25.15
CA GLU A 11 -3.46 -26.31 25.80
C GLU A 11 -3.69 -24.82 26.08
N PRO A 12 -4.18 -24.46 27.27
CA PRO A 12 -4.39 -23.07 27.66
C PRO A 12 -3.07 -22.30 27.70
N SER A 13 -2.88 -21.35 26.78
CA SER A 13 -1.70 -20.50 26.72
C SER A 13 -2.01 -19.06 27.12
N LEU A 14 -1.03 -18.40 27.74
CA LEU A 14 -1.09 -16.95 27.88
C LEU A 14 -0.76 -16.31 26.53
N PRO A 15 -1.39 -15.17 26.19
CA PRO A 15 -0.97 -14.40 25.03
C PRO A 15 0.52 -14.07 25.14
N GLN A 16 1.26 -14.19 24.03
CA GLN A 16 2.70 -13.86 24.00
C GLN A 16 2.96 -12.39 24.37
N THR A 17 2.01 -11.49 24.09
CA THR A 17 2.09 -10.07 24.37
C THR A 17 0.86 -9.63 25.17
N LEU A 18 1.07 -9.09 26.37
CA LEU A 18 -0.01 -8.62 27.25
C LEU A 18 -0.29 -7.12 27.11
N VAL A 19 0.72 -6.33 26.74
CA VAL A 19 0.63 -4.86 26.68
C VAL A 19 1.15 -4.36 25.35
N TYR A 20 0.44 -3.39 24.79
CA TYR A 20 0.84 -2.62 23.62
C TYR A 20 0.83 -1.15 24.02
N GLU A 21 1.87 -0.42 23.63
CA GLU A 21 2.03 1.00 23.95
C GLU A 21 2.24 1.78 22.65
N ASP A 22 1.45 2.82 22.45
CA ASP A 22 1.68 3.84 21.42
C ASP A 22 2.08 5.13 22.15
N VAL A 23 3.17 5.79 21.71
CA VAL A 23 3.74 6.95 22.42
C VAL A 23 3.72 8.18 21.52
N SER A 24 3.21 9.29 22.05
CA SER A 24 3.36 10.60 21.41
C SER A 24 4.67 11.26 21.85
N ALA A 25 5.41 11.82 20.91
CA ALA A 25 6.60 12.62 21.18
C ALA A 25 6.27 14.07 21.62
N GLY A 26 4.98 14.45 21.64
CA GLY A 26 4.51 15.79 22.01
C GLY A 26 4.86 16.88 20.99
N ASP A 27 4.65 18.14 21.39
CA ASP A 27 4.77 19.32 20.51
C ASP A 27 6.20 19.89 20.42
N GLY A 28 7.16 19.30 21.14
CA GLY A 28 8.56 19.76 21.18
C GLY A 28 9.39 19.37 19.96
N LEU A 29 8.78 18.74 18.95
CA LEU A 29 9.43 18.35 17.71
C LEU A 29 9.22 19.40 16.62
N VAL A 30 10.31 19.82 16.01
CA VAL A 30 10.27 20.69 14.83
C VAL A 30 10.61 19.85 13.60
N CYS A 31 9.62 19.69 12.73
CA CYS A 31 9.78 19.15 11.38
C CYS A 31 9.71 20.31 10.38
N GLY A 32 10.83 20.68 9.77
CA GLY A 32 10.87 21.84 8.85
C GLY A 32 9.94 21.68 7.65
N ALA A 33 9.17 22.72 7.31
CA ALA A 33 8.11 22.71 6.31
C ALA A 33 8.56 22.34 4.88
N GLY A 34 7.59 21.96 4.02
CA GLY A 34 7.65 22.21 2.57
C GLY A 34 8.33 21.18 1.66
N VAL A 35 8.62 19.96 2.10
CA VAL A 35 9.35 18.97 1.28
C VAL A 35 8.57 18.33 0.14
N LEU A 36 7.25 18.37 0.17
CA LEU A 36 6.41 17.73 -0.86
C LEU A 36 5.74 18.75 -1.78
N GLY A 37 6.09 20.02 -1.66
CA GLY A 37 5.73 21.06 -2.61
C GLY A 37 6.70 21.11 -3.80
N GLY A 38 6.39 21.94 -4.79
CA GLY A 38 7.34 22.29 -5.85
C GLY A 38 7.82 21.10 -6.69
N GLU A 39 9.14 21.02 -6.91
CA GLU A 39 9.78 20.00 -7.75
C GLU A 39 9.77 18.62 -7.10
N THR A 40 10.04 18.53 -5.80
CA THR A 40 10.02 17.26 -5.07
C THR A 40 8.63 16.64 -5.09
N GLY A 41 7.57 17.44 -4.91
CA GLY A 41 6.19 16.98 -5.06
C GLY A 41 5.87 16.47 -6.48
N ARG A 42 6.37 17.15 -7.52
CA ARG A 42 6.25 16.69 -8.92
C ARG A 42 7.01 15.40 -9.18
N ALA A 43 8.19 15.23 -8.59
CA ALA A 43 8.97 14.02 -8.69
C ALA A 43 8.25 12.84 -8.00
N LEU A 44 7.72 13.05 -6.80
CA LEU A 44 6.92 12.03 -6.10
C LEU A 44 5.69 11.66 -6.93
N ARG A 45 5.00 12.65 -7.52
CA ARG A 45 3.86 12.44 -8.42
C ARG A 45 4.20 11.57 -9.64
N ALA A 46 5.39 11.73 -10.21
CA ALA A 46 5.84 10.91 -11.33
C ALA A 46 6.12 9.46 -10.90
N VAL A 47 6.73 9.26 -9.73
CA VAL A 47 6.93 7.93 -9.12
C VAL A 47 5.59 7.26 -8.79
N GLU A 48 4.64 8.02 -8.24
CA GLU A 48 3.29 7.54 -7.94
C GLU A 48 2.55 6.97 -9.16
N GLY A 49 2.80 7.53 -10.34
CA GLY A 49 2.22 7.09 -11.59
C GLY A 49 2.59 5.65 -11.98
N VAL A 50 3.70 5.12 -11.48
CA VAL A 50 4.17 3.76 -11.77
C VAL A 50 3.91 2.79 -10.60
N LEU A 51 3.55 3.28 -9.41
CA LEU A 51 3.24 2.41 -8.26
C LEU A 51 2.21 1.30 -8.52
N PRO A 52 1.18 1.48 -9.36
CA PRO A 52 0.24 0.40 -9.69
C PRO A 52 0.91 -0.85 -10.29
N LEU A 53 2.10 -0.75 -10.91
CA LEU A 53 2.81 -1.93 -11.42
C LEU A 53 3.23 -2.88 -10.30
N PHE A 54 3.49 -2.34 -9.11
CA PHE A 54 3.94 -3.08 -7.94
C PHE A 54 2.77 -3.51 -7.05
N ASP A 55 1.54 -3.02 -7.28
CA ASP A 55 0.40 -3.32 -6.43
C ASP A 55 0.02 -4.80 -6.51
N LEU A 56 0.21 -5.51 -5.39
CA LEU A 56 -0.11 -6.94 -5.26
C LEU A 56 -1.61 -7.22 -5.38
N THR A 57 -2.45 -6.21 -5.17
CA THR A 57 -3.91 -6.36 -5.24
C THR A 57 -4.46 -6.16 -6.65
N LEU A 58 -3.75 -5.43 -7.52
CA LEU A 58 -4.26 -5.07 -8.85
C LEU A 58 -4.57 -6.28 -9.75
N PRO A 59 -3.72 -7.33 -9.85
CA PRO A 59 -4.06 -8.55 -10.57
C PRO A 59 -5.34 -9.21 -10.04
N GLN A 60 -5.54 -9.21 -8.73
CA GLN A 60 -6.72 -9.80 -8.08
C GLN A 60 -7.99 -9.01 -8.40
N ARG A 61 -7.90 -7.67 -8.47
CA ARG A 61 -9.02 -6.81 -8.91
C ARG A 61 -9.41 -7.07 -10.36
N ILE A 62 -8.41 -7.24 -11.23
CA ILE A 62 -8.63 -7.59 -12.65
C ILE A 62 -9.28 -8.97 -12.76
N ALA A 63 -8.84 -9.94 -11.95
CA ALA A 63 -9.44 -11.26 -11.91
C ALA A 63 -10.90 -11.24 -11.44
N LEU A 64 -11.22 -10.47 -10.39
CA LEU A 64 -12.60 -10.27 -9.92
C LEU A 64 -13.47 -9.62 -11.00
N LEU A 65 -12.96 -8.61 -11.71
CA LEU A 65 -13.66 -8.00 -12.85
C LEU A 65 -13.98 -9.05 -13.93
N GLY A 66 -13.00 -9.86 -14.30
CA GLY A 66 -13.19 -10.93 -15.30
C GLY A 66 -14.22 -11.95 -14.87
N PHE A 67 -14.17 -12.39 -13.60
CA PHE A 67 -15.11 -13.35 -13.04
C PHE A 67 -16.53 -12.79 -13.06
N PHE A 68 -16.69 -11.55 -12.61
CA PHE A 68 -17.96 -10.85 -12.61
C PHE A 68 -18.55 -10.72 -14.02
N VAL A 69 -17.75 -10.28 -15.00
CA VAL A 69 -18.22 -10.11 -16.38
C VAL A 69 -18.58 -11.45 -17.03
N ALA A 70 -17.84 -12.52 -16.73
CA ALA A 70 -18.16 -13.85 -17.23
C ALA A 70 -19.52 -14.35 -16.69
N ARG A 71 -19.85 -14.05 -15.43
CA ARG A 71 -21.06 -14.51 -14.76
C ARG A 71 -22.30 -13.64 -15.02
N TYR A 72 -22.14 -12.31 -14.97
CA TYR A 72 -23.25 -11.35 -15.03
C TYR A 72 -23.31 -10.55 -16.34
N GLY A 73 -22.32 -10.70 -17.22
CA GLY A 73 -22.22 -9.96 -18.47
C GLY A 73 -21.66 -8.55 -18.31
N ARG A 74 -21.35 -7.91 -19.46
CA ARG A 74 -20.97 -6.49 -19.49
C ARG A 74 -22.16 -5.61 -19.16
N GLY A 75 -21.95 -4.58 -18.33
CA GLY A 75 -23.04 -3.77 -17.78
C GLY A 75 -23.92 -4.52 -16.77
N GLY A 76 -23.54 -5.75 -16.43
CA GLY A 76 -24.28 -6.63 -15.52
C GLY A 76 -24.31 -6.11 -14.09
N ARG A 77 -25.25 -6.65 -13.34
CA ARG A 77 -25.52 -6.32 -11.94
C ARG A 77 -25.68 -7.61 -11.14
N CYS A 78 -25.05 -7.66 -9.98
CA CYS A 78 -25.23 -8.72 -9.00
C CYS A 78 -25.88 -8.15 -7.74
N ASP A 79 -27.10 -8.59 -7.45
CA ASP A 79 -27.87 -8.22 -6.27
C ASP A 79 -27.60 -9.14 -5.07
N ASP A 80 -27.02 -10.33 -5.29
CA ASP A 80 -26.63 -11.30 -4.26
C ASP A 80 -25.11 -11.26 -4.04
N LEU A 81 -24.68 -10.31 -3.21
CA LEU A 81 -23.27 -10.10 -2.93
C LEU A 81 -22.64 -11.28 -2.16
N LEU A 82 -23.41 -11.95 -1.30
CA LEU A 82 -22.91 -13.11 -0.56
C LEU A 82 -22.66 -14.29 -1.50
N GLY A 83 -23.60 -14.56 -2.42
CA GLY A 83 -23.41 -15.54 -3.48
C GLY A 83 -22.21 -15.22 -4.36
N LEU A 84 -22.03 -13.96 -4.78
CA LEU A 84 -20.84 -13.54 -5.55
C LEU A 84 -19.54 -13.85 -4.80
N VAL A 85 -19.44 -13.53 -3.50
CA VAL A 85 -18.24 -13.80 -2.70
C VAL A 85 -17.98 -15.30 -2.62
N HIS A 86 -19.01 -16.08 -2.30
CA HIS A 86 -18.90 -17.54 -2.16
C HIS A 86 -18.45 -18.17 -3.48
N ASP A 87 -19.15 -17.88 -4.58
CA ASP A 87 -18.82 -18.42 -5.90
C ASP A 87 -17.41 -17.98 -6.34
N PHE A 88 -17.03 -16.72 -6.10
CA PHE A 88 -15.71 -16.22 -6.46
C PHE A 88 -14.59 -16.97 -5.73
N HIS A 89 -14.76 -17.25 -4.44
CA HIS A 89 -13.78 -17.99 -3.65
C HIS A 89 -13.70 -19.47 -4.02
N GLU A 90 -14.84 -20.16 -3.98
CA GLU A 90 -14.92 -21.61 -4.23
C GLU A 90 -14.57 -21.97 -5.67
N ASP A 91 -15.09 -21.23 -6.66
CA ASP A 91 -14.91 -21.60 -8.08
C ASP A 91 -13.57 -21.11 -8.66
N PHE A 92 -12.91 -20.12 -8.04
CA PHE A 92 -11.81 -19.41 -8.69
C PHE A 92 -10.67 -18.95 -7.76
N PHE A 93 -10.96 -18.07 -6.81
CA PHE A 93 -9.96 -17.18 -6.22
C PHE A 93 -8.95 -17.90 -5.35
N ASP A 94 -9.37 -18.89 -4.57
CA ASP A 94 -8.46 -19.63 -3.69
C ASP A 94 -7.48 -20.49 -4.51
N GLN A 95 -7.96 -21.12 -5.58
CA GLN A 95 -7.09 -21.83 -6.52
C GLN A 95 -6.15 -20.86 -7.25
N TYR A 96 -6.66 -19.71 -7.70
CA TYR A 96 -5.87 -18.67 -8.36
C TYR A 96 -4.73 -18.17 -7.47
N VAL A 97 -5.02 -17.81 -6.22
CA VAL A 97 -4.01 -17.33 -5.25
C VAL A 97 -3.02 -18.43 -4.91
N SER A 98 -3.49 -19.67 -4.69
CA SER A 98 -2.61 -20.82 -4.43
C SER A 98 -1.61 -21.04 -5.57
N PHE A 99 -2.08 -21.00 -6.82
CA PHE A 99 -1.22 -21.16 -7.99
C PHE A 99 -0.25 -19.99 -8.17
N THR A 100 -0.75 -18.76 -8.15
CA THR A 100 0.05 -17.55 -8.39
C THR A 100 1.06 -17.26 -7.27
N SER A 101 0.82 -17.73 -6.04
CA SER A 101 1.79 -17.62 -4.94
C SER A 101 3.14 -18.28 -5.21
N ARG A 102 3.18 -19.26 -6.13
CA ARG A 102 4.39 -20.00 -6.52
C ARG A 102 5.07 -19.42 -7.76
N ARG A 103 4.48 -18.38 -8.37
CA ARG A 103 4.99 -17.77 -9.59
C ARG A 103 6.27 -17.01 -9.28
N VAL A 104 7.29 -17.22 -10.11
CA VAL A 104 8.50 -16.39 -10.15
C VAL A 104 8.30 -15.33 -11.24
N PRO A 105 8.26 -14.02 -10.91
CA PRO A 105 7.92 -12.97 -11.87
C PRO A 105 8.94 -12.76 -12.99
N PHE A 106 10.17 -13.26 -12.84
CA PHE A 106 11.25 -13.14 -13.79
C PHE A 106 11.91 -14.51 -14.00
N ASP A 107 12.37 -14.79 -15.22
CA ASP A 107 13.17 -16.00 -15.49
C ASP A 107 14.65 -15.83 -15.12
N GLU A 108 15.46 -16.84 -15.42
CA GLU A 108 16.91 -16.87 -15.14
C GLU A 108 17.66 -15.76 -15.89
N ASP A 109 17.17 -15.33 -17.05
CA ASP A 109 17.70 -14.20 -17.82
C ASP A 109 17.11 -12.85 -17.34
N GLY A 110 16.31 -12.88 -16.26
CA GLY A 110 15.62 -11.74 -15.67
C GLY A 110 14.46 -11.20 -16.50
N THR A 111 14.04 -11.91 -17.56
CA THR A 111 12.94 -11.48 -18.43
C THR A 111 11.62 -11.60 -17.68
N TYR A 112 10.79 -10.56 -17.74
CA TYR A 112 9.49 -10.57 -17.05
C TYR A 112 8.56 -11.64 -17.62
N ARG A 113 8.04 -12.48 -16.73
CA ARG A 113 7.01 -13.48 -17.03
C ARG A 113 5.63 -12.86 -16.81
N PRO A 114 4.69 -12.96 -17.76
CA PRO A 114 3.32 -12.48 -17.58
C PRO A 114 2.61 -13.03 -16.34
N GLU A 115 1.58 -12.32 -15.87
CA GLU A 115 0.64 -12.84 -14.88
C GLU A 115 -0.24 -13.95 -15.46
N GLU A 116 -0.74 -14.80 -14.56
CA GLU A 116 -1.76 -15.78 -14.92
C GLU A 116 -3.07 -15.08 -15.27
N ASN A 117 -3.57 -15.33 -16.48
CA ASN A 117 -4.74 -14.68 -17.05
C ASN A 117 -5.80 -15.69 -17.47
N TRP A 118 -6.28 -16.51 -16.52
CA TRP A 118 -7.23 -17.60 -16.77
C TRP A 118 -8.54 -17.14 -17.42
N LEU A 119 -8.94 -15.89 -17.19
CA LEU A 119 -10.16 -15.28 -17.75
C LEU A 119 -9.90 -14.39 -18.97
N GLY A 120 -8.67 -14.37 -19.50
CA GLY A 120 -8.33 -13.69 -20.77
C GLY A 120 -8.50 -12.17 -20.80
N GLN A 121 -8.47 -11.51 -19.63
CA GLN A 121 -8.70 -10.07 -19.46
C GLN A 121 -7.65 -9.22 -20.19
N GLU A 122 -8.07 -8.15 -20.86
CA GLU A 122 -7.16 -7.23 -21.56
C GLU A 122 -6.41 -6.32 -20.58
N GLU A 123 -7.04 -6.04 -19.44
CA GLU A 123 -6.50 -5.30 -18.32
C GLU A 123 -5.24 -5.97 -17.77
N MET A 124 -5.24 -7.31 -17.70
CA MET A 124 -4.07 -8.09 -17.28
C MET A 124 -2.93 -7.97 -18.30
N ARG A 125 -3.24 -8.09 -19.59
CA ARG A 125 -2.23 -7.89 -20.66
C ARG A 125 -1.65 -6.49 -20.64
N THR A 126 -2.46 -5.49 -20.33
CA THR A 126 -2.06 -4.10 -20.16
C THR A 126 -1.08 -3.95 -18.99
N LEU A 127 -1.39 -4.55 -17.84
CA LEU A 127 -0.48 -4.58 -16.69
C LEU A 127 0.86 -5.23 -17.04
N ASP A 128 0.84 -6.37 -17.74
CA ASP A 128 2.05 -7.06 -18.18
C ASP A 128 2.89 -6.24 -19.17
N ARG A 129 2.26 -5.49 -20.09
CA ARG A 129 2.96 -4.56 -20.99
C ARG A 129 3.64 -3.44 -20.20
N ALA A 130 2.95 -2.85 -19.23
CA ALA A 130 3.52 -1.80 -18.38
C ALA A 130 4.71 -2.30 -17.54
N ARG A 131 4.59 -3.50 -16.93
CA ARG A 131 5.68 -4.12 -16.16
C ARG A 131 6.89 -4.43 -17.04
N ARG A 132 6.70 -5.06 -18.20
CA ARG A 132 7.79 -5.28 -19.18
C ARG A 132 8.49 -3.97 -19.52
N ARG A 133 7.73 -2.96 -19.94
CA ARG A 133 8.28 -1.64 -20.30
C ARG A 133 9.15 -1.06 -19.19
N PHE A 134 8.63 -1.05 -17.97
CA PHE A 134 9.35 -0.48 -16.83
C PHE A 134 10.65 -1.26 -16.55
N HIS A 135 10.56 -2.58 -16.39
CA HIS A 135 11.73 -3.41 -16.03
C HIS A 135 12.77 -3.47 -17.15
N ASP A 136 12.36 -3.56 -18.42
CA ASP A 136 13.27 -3.47 -19.57
C ASP A 136 13.94 -2.10 -19.63
N GLY A 137 13.21 -1.03 -19.33
CA GLY A 137 13.73 0.32 -19.25
C GLY A 137 14.78 0.51 -18.14
N VAL A 138 14.53 -0.04 -16.95
CA VAL A 138 15.48 -0.02 -15.83
C VAL A 138 16.70 -0.89 -16.12
N ARG A 139 16.52 -2.07 -16.75
CA ARG A 139 17.62 -2.92 -17.21
C ARG A 139 18.50 -2.19 -18.21
N ALA A 140 17.91 -1.60 -19.25
CA ALA A 140 18.67 -0.85 -20.24
C ALA A 140 19.36 0.37 -19.63
N LEU A 141 18.76 1.01 -18.63
CA LEU A 141 19.41 2.07 -17.85
C LEU A 141 20.61 1.54 -17.09
N TRP A 142 20.47 0.39 -16.42
CA TRP A 142 21.56 -0.28 -15.74
C TRP A 142 22.71 -0.62 -16.68
N GLU A 143 22.44 -1.24 -17.83
CA GLU A 143 23.47 -1.60 -18.81
C GLU A 143 24.26 -0.40 -19.34
N ARG A 144 23.64 0.79 -19.42
CA ARG A 144 24.31 2.01 -19.89
C ARG A 144 25.09 2.73 -18.79
N GLU A 145 24.55 2.78 -17.57
CA GLU A 145 25.07 3.60 -16.47
C GLU A 145 25.90 2.78 -15.46
N ALA A 146 25.91 1.44 -15.57
CA ALA A 146 26.64 0.55 -14.69
C ALA A 146 28.14 0.81 -14.80
N GLY A 147 28.72 1.32 -13.71
CA GLY A 147 30.14 1.48 -13.53
C GLY A 147 30.53 1.21 -12.07
N PRO A 148 31.77 0.79 -11.79
CA PRO A 148 32.25 0.55 -10.43
C PRO A 148 32.07 1.78 -9.52
N GLU A 149 32.29 2.96 -10.08
CA GLU A 149 32.22 4.26 -9.41
C GLU A 149 30.81 4.90 -9.44
N THR A 150 29.83 4.29 -10.12
CA THR A 150 28.50 4.89 -10.26
C THR A 150 27.81 4.90 -8.89
N GLU A 151 27.64 6.08 -8.31
CA GLU A 151 27.06 6.28 -6.98
C GLU A 151 25.54 6.40 -7.00
N GLU A 152 25.02 7.05 -8.05
CA GLU A 152 23.62 7.33 -8.26
C GLU A 152 23.25 7.22 -9.73
N VAL A 153 22.00 6.85 -9.99
CA VAL A 153 21.39 6.77 -11.31
C VAL A 153 20.05 7.52 -11.27
N GLU A 154 19.84 8.40 -12.25
CA GLU A 154 18.55 9.08 -12.46
C GLU A 154 17.59 8.17 -13.22
N LEU A 155 16.44 7.88 -12.63
CA LEU A 155 15.32 7.22 -13.30
C LEU A 155 14.65 8.21 -14.25
N PRO A 156 14.70 7.99 -15.58
CA PRO A 156 14.24 8.99 -16.54
C PRO A 156 12.75 9.28 -16.41
N GLY A 157 12.39 10.57 -16.39
CA GLY A 157 10.98 10.99 -16.36
C GLY A 157 10.17 10.49 -17.56
N GLY A 158 10.81 10.29 -18.72
CA GLY A 158 10.17 9.68 -19.89
C GLY A 158 9.69 8.24 -19.63
N LEU A 159 10.55 7.41 -19.03
CA LEU A 159 10.20 6.03 -18.68
C LEU A 159 9.03 5.97 -17.70
N LEU A 160 9.03 6.86 -16.69
CA LEU A 160 7.94 6.98 -15.72
C LEU A 160 6.64 7.42 -16.39
N ALA A 161 6.68 8.46 -17.23
CA ALA A 161 5.51 9.01 -17.90
C ALA A 161 4.88 8.00 -18.89
N GLU A 162 5.70 7.30 -19.66
CA GLU A 162 5.21 6.31 -20.63
C GLU A 162 4.62 5.09 -19.94
N THR A 163 5.27 4.59 -18.88
CA THR A 163 4.74 3.49 -18.05
C THR A 163 3.42 3.90 -17.39
N ALA A 164 3.35 5.10 -16.81
CA ALA A 164 2.13 5.63 -16.23
C ALA A 164 1.00 5.80 -17.28
N GLY A 165 1.35 6.10 -18.53
CA GLY A 165 0.43 6.16 -19.66
C GLY A 165 -0.20 4.79 -19.98
N GLU A 166 0.61 3.73 -20.01
CA GLU A 166 0.14 2.35 -20.18
C GLU A 166 -0.78 1.90 -19.02
N LEU A 167 -0.48 2.33 -17.79
CA LEU A 167 -1.27 2.02 -16.60
C LEU A 167 -2.56 2.84 -16.46
N ALA A 168 -2.68 3.96 -17.18
CA ALA A 168 -3.78 4.90 -17.01
C ALA A 168 -5.18 4.26 -17.11
N PRO A 169 -5.45 3.30 -18.02
CA PRO A 169 -6.74 2.60 -18.10
C PRO A 169 -7.05 1.70 -16.90
N LEU A 170 -6.04 1.24 -16.15
CA LEU A 170 -6.20 0.32 -15.02
C LEU A 170 -6.44 1.05 -13.69
N THR A 171 -6.09 2.33 -13.65
CA THR A 171 -6.20 3.16 -12.45
C THR A 171 -7.53 3.91 -12.39
N GLY A 172 -8.17 3.89 -11.22
CA GLY A 172 -9.41 4.62 -10.98
C GLY A 172 -9.27 6.15 -11.06
N HIS A 173 -10.41 6.84 -11.03
CA HIS A 173 -10.47 8.29 -11.03
C HIS A 173 -10.12 8.92 -9.66
N PHE A 174 -10.15 8.11 -8.60
CA PHE A 174 -9.78 8.49 -7.25
C PHE A 174 -8.73 7.52 -6.73
N VAL A 175 -7.51 8.01 -6.52
CA VAL A 175 -6.36 7.20 -6.10
C VAL A 175 -5.73 7.85 -4.86
N PRO A 176 -6.15 7.44 -3.65
CA PRO A 176 -5.47 7.77 -2.42
C PRO A 176 -4.24 6.87 -2.28
N GLN A 177 -3.09 7.45 -1.92
CA GLN A 177 -1.85 6.71 -1.70
C GLN A 177 -1.23 7.15 -0.38
N SER A 178 -0.76 6.18 0.38
CA SER A 178 -0.10 6.39 1.66
C SER A 178 1.36 5.97 1.57
N HIS A 179 2.24 6.92 1.83
CA HIS A 179 3.68 6.78 1.69
C HIS A 179 4.37 6.91 3.04
N HIS A 180 5.42 6.12 3.24
CA HIS A 180 6.33 6.24 4.34
C HIS A 180 7.66 6.78 3.80
N LEU A 181 7.99 8.00 4.18
CA LEU A 181 9.09 8.78 3.60
C LEU A 181 10.13 9.14 4.66
N GLN A 182 11.42 9.06 4.33
CA GLN A 182 12.47 9.63 5.17
C GLN A 182 13.16 10.78 4.44
N LEU A 183 13.31 11.93 5.10
CA LEU A 183 13.98 13.08 4.51
C LEU A 183 15.43 13.14 4.96
N SER A 184 16.32 13.40 4.01
CA SER A 184 17.72 13.75 4.23
C SER A 184 17.96 15.20 3.85
N ARG A 185 18.51 15.99 4.79
CA ARG A 185 18.83 17.43 4.62
C ARG A 185 20.25 17.74 5.14
N PRO A 186 21.30 17.22 4.49
CA PRO A 186 22.67 17.54 4.86
C PRO A 186 22.97 19.03 4.65
N ALA A 187 23.83 19.62 5.49
CA ALA A 187 24.17 21.03 5.40
C ALA A 187 24.89 21.34 4.06
N GLY A 188 24.34 22.26 3.26
CA GLY A 188 24.89 22.62 1.95
C GLY A 188 24.73 21.53 0.87
N GLY A 189 24.11 20.39 1.19
CA GLY A 189 23.85 19.31 0.25
C GLY A 189 22.42 19.35 -0.31
N ARG A 190 22.17 18.49 -1.29
CA ARG A 190 20.84 18.34 -1.91
C ARG A 190 19.88 17.66 -0.92
N PRO A 191 18.65 18.20 -0.73
CA PRO A 191 17.63 17.49 0.02
C PRO A 191 17.15 16.26 -0.76
N LEU A 192 17.00 15.14 -0.06
CA LEU A 192 16.48 13.90 -0.63
C LEU A 192 15.26 13.40 0.14
N VAL A 193 14.35 12.75 -0.56
CA VAL A 193 13.16 12.09 0.00
C VAL A 193 13.24 10.63 -0.36
N VAL A 194 13.48 9.77 0.64
CA VAL A 194 13.51 8.33 0.41
C VAL A 194 12.12 7.74 0.56
N LEU A 195 11.60 7.15 -0.51
CA LEU A 195 10.35 6.39 -0.49
C LEU A 195 10.65 5.00 0.07
N ASN A 196 10.32 4.76 1.34
CA ASN A 196 10.53 3.46 1.97
C ASN A 196 9.44 2.47 1.57
N LYS A 197 8.18 2.91 1.65
CA LYS A 197 7.01 2.08 1.34
C LYS A 197 5.88 2.94 0.81
N SER A 198 5.08 2.37 -0.09
CA SER A 198 3.76 2.89 -0.45
C SER A 198 2.73 1.79 -0.27
N TYR A 199 1.89 1.91 0.76
CA TYR A 199 0.80 0.98 1.00
C TYR A 199 -0.27 1.60 1.89
N GLY A 200 -1.49 1.10 1.72
CA GLY A 200 -2.68 1.59 2.40
C GLY A 200 -3.58 2.39 1.47
N GLY A 201 -4.62 2.95 2.06
CA GLY A 201 -5.59 3.81 1.39
C GLY A 201 -5.86 5.03 2.24
N LEU A 202 -7.14 5.39 2.36
CA LEU A 202 -7.59 6.58 3.07
C LEU A 202 -7.27 6.54 4.55
N ALA A 203 -6.56 7.56 5.05
CA ALA A 203 -6.21 7.75 6.47
C ALA A 203 -5.50 6.56 7.16
N PHE A 204 -5.11 5.53 6.39
CA PHE A 204 -4.55 4.28 6.88
C PHE A 204 -3.34 4.48 7.82
N PRO A 205 -2.30 5.27 7.47
CA PRO A 205 -1.11 5.35 8.31
C PRO A 205 -1.36 6.12 9.60
N PHE A 206 -2.49 6.82 9.72
CA PHE A 206 -2.84 7.62 10.89
C PHE A 206 -3.83 6.91 11.82
N SER A 207 -4.61 5.94 11.31
CA SER A 207 -5.78 5.39 11.99
C SER A 207 -5.48 4.89 13.39
N ARG A 208 -4.46 4.04 13.55
CA ARG A 208 -4.06 3.45 14.84
C ARG A 208 -3.80 4.50 15.92
N PHE A 209 -3.26 5.64 15.54
CA PHE A 209 -2.71 6.63 16.46
C PHE A 209 -3.72 7.71 16.86
N THR A 210 -4.96 7.69 16.34
CA THR A 210 -5.92 8.77 16.61
C THR A 210 -6.20 8.94 18.10
N HIS A 211 -6.21 7.85 18.87
CA HIS A 211 -6.46 7.87 20.31
C HIS A 211 -5.44 8.71 21.11
N LEU A 212 -4.21 8.90 20.60
CA LEU A 212 -3.20 9.77 21.22
C LEU A 212 -3.54 11.25 21.09
N TYR A 213 -4.41 11.60 20.14
CA TYR A 213 -4.69 12.98 19.72
C TYR A 213 -6.19 13.35 19.79
N ASP A 214 -7.06 12.44 20.22
CA ASP A 214 -8.51 12.62 20.29
C ASP A 214 -9.04 13.05 21.70
N GLY A 215 -8.20 13.68 22.53
CA GLY A 215 -8.47 13.94 23.95
C GLY A 215 -8.71 15.42 24.35
N ALA A 216 -9.26 15.61 25.56
CA ALA A 216 -9.46 16.92 26.18
C ALA A 216 -8.11 17.57 26.53
N GLY A 217 -7.68 18.53 25.71
CA GLY A 217 -6.38 19.20 25.81
C GLY A 217 -5.85 19.68 24.45
N ALA A 218 -6.37 19.15 23.34
CA ALA A 218 -6.03 19.59 22.00
C ALA A 218 -6.65 20.97 21.69
N ALA A 219 -5.84 21.91 21.18
CA ALA A 219 -6.29 23.20 20.68
C ALA A 219 -6.90 23.05 19.27
N GLY A 220 -8.02 22.36 19.13
CA GLY A 220 -8.67 22.12 17.84
C GLY A 220 -9.51 20.83 17.79
N PRO A 221 -10.07 20.48 16.62
CA PRO A 221 -10.66 19.16 16.42
C PRO A 221 -9.60 18.08 16.65
N GLY A 222 -9.98 16.97 17.28
CA GLY A 222 -9.10 15.81 17.44
C GLY A 222 -8.64 15.25 16.08
N LEU A 223 -7.59 14.44 16.07
CA LEU A 223 -7.03 13.87 14.84
C LEU A 223 -8.09 13.10 14.04
N SER A 224 -8.99 12.38 14.70
CA SER A 224 -10.10 11.69 14.04
C SER A 224 -11.02 12.64 13.27
N ASP A 225 -11.41 13.76 13.87
CA ASP A 225 -12.29 14.74 13.24
C ASP A 225 -11.59 15.45 12.08
N ALA A 226 -10.30 15.77 12.24
CA ALA A 226 -9.49 16.35 11.18
C ALA A 226 -9.38 15.41 9.96
N LEU A 227 -9.00 14.15 10.19
CA LEU A 227 -8.88 13.14 9.12
C LEU A 227 -10.22 12.87 8.43
N ARG A 228 -11.32 12.82 9.21
CA ARG A 228 -12.67 12.64 8.66
C ARG A 228 -13.09 13.83 7.80
N GLY A 229 -12.78 15.05 8.24
CA GLY A 229 -13.00 16.27 7.46
C GLY A 229 -12.22 16.28 6.15
N GLU A 230 -10.92 15.98 6.19
CA GLU A 230 -10.04 15.90 5.01
C GLU A 230 -10.51 14.83 4.02
N THR A 231 -10.92 13.67 4.52
CA THR A 231 -11.47 12.57 3.72
C THR A 231 -12.80 12.97 3.07
N ALA A 232 -13.72 13.58 3.83
CA ALA A 232 -15.00 14.05 3.31
C ALA A 232 -14.85 15.10 2.21
N ALA A 233 -13.86 16.01 2.33
CA ALA A 233 -13.57 17.04 1.33
C ALA A 233 -13.07 16.46 0.00
N ARG A 234 -12.49 15.25 0.01
CA ARG A 234 -11.92 14.58 -1.17
C ARG A 234 -12.80 13.47 -1.72
N ARG A 235 -13.95 13.25 -1.10
CA ARG A 235 -14.90 12.21 -1.49
C ARG A 235 -15.35 12.39 -2.94
N PRO A 236 -15.29 11.33 -3.77
CA PRO A 236 -15.84 11.36 -5.11
C PRO A 236 -17.33 11.76 -5.12
N GLU A 237 -17.73 12.51 -6.14
CA GLU A 237 -19.13 12.92 -6.29
C GLU A 237 -20.04 11.69 -6.38
N GLY A 238 -21.09 11.64 -5.56
CA GLY A 238 -22.04 10.54 -5.56
C GLY A 238 -21.55 9.25 -4.88
N ALA A 239 -20.40 9.29 -4.20
CA ALA A 239 -19.91 8.20 -3.37
C ALA A 239 -20.04 8.49 -1.87
N VAL A 240 -19.97 7.43 -1.05
CA VAL A 240 -19.73 7.48 0.39
C VAL A 240 -18.55 6.57 0.72
N PHE A 241 -17.75 6.93 1.73
CA PHE A 241 -16.76 6.01 2.29
C PHE A 241 -17.40 5.19 3.39
N ALA A 242 -17.16 3.88 3.35
CA ALA A 242 -17.62 2.96 4.38
C ALA A 242 -16.49 2.07 4.86
N GLU A 243 -16.24 2.06 6.16
CA GLU A 243 -15.24 1.20 6.79
C GLU A 243 -15.68 -0.26 6.66
N VAL A 244 -14.79 -1.12 6.20
CA VAL A 244 -14.92 -2.58 6.30
C VAL A 244 -14.26 -3.01 7.59
N THR A 245 -14.98 -3.73 8.45
CA THR A 245 -14.36 -4.27 9.66
C THR A 245 -13.46 -5.46 9.32
N GLY A 246 -12.49 -5.79 10.16
CA GLY A 246 -11.69 -7.01 10.02
C GLY A 246 -12.48 -8.30 10.32
N GLY A 247 -13.80 -8.23 10.50
CA GLY A 247 -14.65 -9.33 10.91
C GLY A 247 -14.34 -9.84 12.31
N PRO A 248 -14.43 -11.17 12.55
CA PRO A 248 -14.10 -11.76 13.85
C PRO A 248 -12.61 -11.67 14.19
N VAL A 249 -11.75 -11.27 13.23
CA VAL A 249 -10.32 -11.11 13.46
C VAL A 249 -10.08 -9.84 14.28
N SER A 250 -10.05 -10.03 15.60
CA SER A 250 -9.69 -8.97 16.54
C SER A 250 -8.16 -8.84 16.61
N SER A 251 -7.66 -7.63 16.36
CA SER A 251 -6.28 -7.26 16.56
C SER A 251 -6.22 -5.84 17.07
N ASN A 252 -5.32 -5.56 18.03
CA ASN A 252 -5.10 -4.20 18.53
C ASN A 252 -4.66 -3.25 17.42
N LEU A 253 -4.13 -3.80 16.31
CA LEU A 253 -3.79 -3.12 15.07
C LEU A 253 -4.98 -2.46 14.35
N ASN A 254 -6.22 -2.79 14.73
CA ASN A 254 -7.45 -2.24 14.15
C ASN A 254 -8.13 -1.23 15.09
N LEU A 255 -7.52 -0.88 16.22
CA LEU A 255 -8.07 0.14 17.13
C LEU A 255 -7.83 1.53 16.56
N HIS A 256 -8.90 2.28 16.35
CA HIS A 256 -8.85 3.67 15.89
C HIS A 256 -10.15 4.40 16.25
N GLY A 257 -10.11 5.73 16.23
CA GLY A 257 -11.30 6.58 16.30
C GLY A 257 -12.15 6.47 15.04
N ARG A 258 -13.33 7.10 15.02
CA ARG A 258 -14.26 6.99 13.89
C ARG A 258 -13.82 7.89 12.73
N LEU A 259 -13.31 7.30 11.65
CA LEU A 259 -12.78 8.04 10.50
C LEU A 259 -13.71 8.09 9.28
N THR A 260 -14.78 7.29 9.26
CA THR A 260 -15.77 7.29 8.17
C THR A 260 -17.19 7.56 8.70
N ASP A 261 -18.03 8.09 7.80
CA ASP A 261 -19.44 8.31 8.10
C ASP A 261 -20.21 7.00 8.22
N HIS A 262 -19.83 5.98 7.44
CA HIS A 262 -20.51 4.71 7.36
C HIS A 262 -19.57 3.54 7.68
N ARG A 263 -20.16 2.40 8.05
CA ARG A 263 -19.47 1.12 8.23
C ARG A 263 -20.27 0.02 7.55
N ILE A 264 -19.57 -0.82 6.79
CA ILE A 264 -20.14 -2.06 6.24
C ILE A 264 -20.13 -3.09 7.37
N VAL A 265 -21.31 -3.66 7.66
CA VAL A 265 -21.46 -4.70 8.68
C VAL A 265 -21.69 -6.02 7.94
N CYS A 266 -20.73 -6.93 8.03
CA CYS A 266 -20.83 -8.24 7.40
C CYS A 266 -21.64 -9.22 8.27
N PRO A 267 -22.18 -10.32 7.70
CA PRO A 267 -22.85 -11.37 8.47
C PRO A 267 -21.97 -11.88 9.62
N GLY A 268 -22.54 -11.93 10.82
CA GLY A 268 -21.83 -12.37 12.04
C GLY A 268 -21.04 -11.27 12.76
N GLU A 269 -20.95 -10.06 12.20
CA GLU A 269 -20.30 -8.92 12.84
C GLU A 269 -21.29 -8.08 13.67
N THR A 270 -20.77 -7.37 14.67
CA THR A 270 -21.54 -6.38 15.42
C THR A 270 -21.01 -4.98 15.15
N GLY A 271 -21.91 -4.05 14.81
CA GLY A 271 -21.57 -2.65 14.56
C GLY A 271 -21.59 -1.84 15.86
N THR A 272 -20.53 -1.08 16.14
CA THR A 272 -20.48 -0.13 17.28
C THR A 272 -20.98 1.27 16.94
N VAL A 273 -21.24 1.55 15.65
CA VAL A 273 -21.81 2.82 15.17
C VAL A 273 -23.35 2.81 15.22
N PRO A 274 -24.04 3.97 15.20
CA PRO A 274 -25.50 4.06 15.09
C PRO A 274 -26.05 3.35 13.84
N GLU A 275 -27.29 2.85 13.91
CA GLU A 275 -27.90 2.03 12.85
C GLU A 275 -27.95 2.72 11.48
N GLU A 276 -28.23 4.03 11.45
CA GLU A 276 -28.28 4.83 10.22
C GLU A 276 -26.93 4.91 9.49
N ALA A 277 -25.83 4.76 10.24
CA ALA A 277 -24.46 4.72 9.74
C ALA A 277 -24.01 3.31 9.35
N ARG A 278 -24.80 2.27 9.62
CA ARG A 278 -24.52 0.90 9.21
C ARG A 278 -25.03 0.68 7.79
N ILE A 279 -24.22 0.00 6.99
CA ILE A 279 -24.59 -0.52 5.68
C ILE A 279 -24.47 -2.04 5.78
N HIS A 280 -25.61 -2.70 5.89
CA HIS A 280 -25.67 -4.16 5.92
C HIS A 280 -25.36 -4.72 4.52
N LEU A 281 -24.86 -5.95 4.47
CA LEU A 281 -24.44 -6.56 3.21
C LEU A 281 -25.60 -6.73 2.20
N ASP A 282 -26.84 -6.91 2.65
CA ASP A 282 -28.04 -7.04 1.82
C ASP A 282 -28.50 -5.72 1.16
N ASP A 283 -28.10 -4.58 1.72
CA ASP A 283 -28.27 -3.27 1.10
C ASP A 283 -27.30 -3.04 -0.07
N LEU A 284 -26.24 -3.84 -0.15
CA LEU A 284 -25.18 -3.69 -1.14
C LEU A 284 -25.43 -4.53 -2.40
N TYR A 285 -25.00 -4.00 -3.53
CA TYR A 285 -24.93 -4.71 -4.81
C TYR A 285 -23.74 -4.23 -5.62
N VAL A 286 -23.27 -5.07 -6.54
CA VAL A 286 -22.16 -4.74 -7.44
C VAL A 286 -22.68 -4.60 -8.86
N GLU A 287 -22.22 -3.59 -9.59
CA GLU A 287 -22.47 -3.43 -11.01
C GLU A 287 -21.15 -3.22 -11.77
N HIS A 288 -21.12 -3.63 -13.03
CA HIS A 288 -20.02 -3.31 -13.92
C HIS A 288 -20.29 -1.97 -14.62
N ASP A 289 -19.52 -0.94 -14.29
CA ASP A 289 -19.52 0.33 -15.03
C ASP A 289 -18.65 0.16 -16.29
N GLU A 290 -19.29 -0.15 -17.41
CA GLU A 290 -18.61 -0.38 -18.70
C GLU A 290 -17.77 0.80 -19.16
N ARG A 291 -18.18 2.02 -18.81
CA ARG A 291 -17.52 3.23 -19.27
C ARG A 291 -16.27 3.53 -18.44
N ALA A 292 -16.32 3.22 -17.15
CA ALA A 292 -15.16 3.31 -16.26
C ALA A 292 -14.29 2.05 -16.29
N GLY A 293 -14.76 0.96 -16.90
CA GLY A 293 -14.05 -0.31 -16.99
C GLY A 293 -13.81 -0.96 -15.62
N ARG A 294 -14.74 -0.81 -14.67
CA ARG A 294 -14.55 -1.29 -13.29
C ARG A 294 -15.84 -1.77 -12.65
N LEU A 295 -15.68 -2.54 -11.58
CA LEU A 295 -16.79 -2.87 -10.68
C LEU A 295 -17.05 -1.72 -9.69
N VAL A 296 -18.33 -1.48 -9.41
CA VAL A 296 -18.80 -0.44 -8.49
C VAL A 296 -19.73 -1.08 -7.47
N LEU A 297 -19.40 -0.89 -6.19
CA LEU A 297 -20.27 -1.27 -5.08
C LEU A 297 -21.27 -0.14 -4.82
N ARG A 298 -22.56 -0.46 -4.67
CA ARG A 298 -23.61 0.53 -4.42
C ARG A 298 -24.52 0.10 -3.27
N SER A 299 -25.04 1.10 -2.56
CA SER A 299 -26.10 0.92 -1.56
C SER A 299 -27.47 1.25 -2.17
N ARG A 300 -28.47 0.38 -1.97
CA ARG A 300 -29.86 0.63 -2.39
C ARG A 300 -30.46 1.78 -1.58
N ARG A 301 -30.29 1.73 -0.27
CA ARG A 301 -30.82 2.70 0.70
C ARG A 301 -30.27 4.09 0.45
N LEU A 302 -28.97 4.22 0.21
CA LEU A 302 -28.34 5.52 0.00
C LEU A 302 -28.45 6.00 -1.45
N GLY A 303 -28.61 5.08 -2.42
CA GLY A 303 -28.56 5.41 -3.83
C GLY A 303 -27.22 5.99 -4.27
N ARG A 304 -26.13 5.57 -3.60
CA ARG A 304 -24.75 6.06 -3.79
C ARG A 304 -23.79 4.92 -4.05
N GLU A 305 -22.68 5.23 -4.70
CA GLU A 305 -21.49 4.36 -4.69
C GLU A 305 -20.96 4.26 -3.25
N VAL A 306 -20.56 3.06 -2.85
CA VAL A 306 -19.92 2.80 -1.57
C VAL A 306 -18.47 2.44 -1.86
N VAL A 307 -17.54 3.25 -1.37
CA VAL A 307 -16.10 2.99 -1.49
C VAL A 307 -15.64 2.31 -0.19
N PRO A 308 -15.28 1.02 -0.24
CA PRO A 308 -14.80 0.29 0.93
C PRO A 308 -13.45 0.85 1.40
N VAL A 309 -13.29 1.04 2.69
CA VAL A 309 -12.05 1.51 3.31
C VAL A 309 -11.65 0.55 4.43
N TYR A 310 -10.38 0.13 4.45
CA TYR A 310 -9.83 -0.62 5.57
C TYR A 310 -8.87 0.26 6.35
N LEU A 311 -9.12 0.39 7.66
CA LEU A 311 -8.37 1.25 8.58
C LEU A 311 -7.57 0.43 9.60
N GLY A 312 -7.56 -0.89 9.46
CA GLY A 312 -6.74 -1.81 10.25
C GLY A 312 -5.41 -2.13 9.58
N TYR A 313 -4.42 -2.60 10.36
CA TYR A 313 -3.06 -2.88 9.89
C TYR A 313 -2.82 -4.35 9.52
N LEU A 314 -3.86 -5.19 9.51
CA LEU A 314 -3.74 -6.55 8.99
C LEU A 314 -3.59 -6.53 7.46
N VAL A 315 -2.77 -7.43 6.94
CA VAL A 315 -2.71 -7.64 5.49
C VAL A 315 -4.05 -8.20 4.98
N PRO A 316 -4.58 -7.75 3.83
CA PRO A 316 -5.91 -8.17 3.36
C PRO A 316 -6.11 -9.69 3.24
N ILE A 317 -5.04 -10.44 2.95
CA ILE A 317 -5.09 -11.91 2.86
C ILE A 317 -5.35 -12.60 4.21
N ALA A 318 -5.13 -11.90 5.33
CA ALA A 318 -5.43 -12.40 6.66
C ALA A 318 -6.89 -12.13 7.09
N LEU A 319 -7.67 -11.45 6.24
CA LEU A 319 -9.08 -11.18 6.49
C LEU A 319 -9.97 -12.30 5.94
N PRO A 320 -11.16 -12.52 6.52
CA PRO A 320 -12.16 -13.42 5.97
C PRO A 320 -12.60 -13.04 4.54
N ASP A 321 -13.24 -13.97 3.83
CA ASP A 321 -13.55 -13.85 2.40
C ASP A 321 -14.41 -12.63 2.05
N ILE A 322 -15.43 -12.31 2.85
CA ILE A 322 -16.31 -11.16 2.63
C ILE A 322 -15.51 -9.84 2.70
N PRO A 323 -14.89 -9.47 3.83
CA PRO A 323 -14.11 -8.24 3.89
C PRO A 323 -12.96 -8.24 2.88
N ARG A 324 -12.29 -9.38 2.66
CA ARG A 324 -11.22 -9.50 1.65
C ARG A 324 -11.71 -9.16 0.24
N THR A 325 -12.86 -9.70 -0.18
CA THR A 325 -13.46 -9.40 -1.49
C THR A 325 -13.92 -7.95 -1.58
N LEU A 326 -14.52 -7.39 -0.52
CA LEU A 326 -14.88 -5.96 -0.49
C LEU A 326 -13.65 -5.05 -0.67
N LEU A 327 -12.49 -5.43 -0.15
CA LEU A 327 -11.25 -4.66 -0.33
C LEU A 327 -10.67 -4.73 -1.75
N LEU A 328 -11.07 -5.71 -2.57
CA LEU A 328 -10.78 -5.67 -4.01
C LEU A 328 -11.55 -4.53 -4.72
N LEU A 329 -12.65 -4.05 -4.14
CA LEU A 329 -13.40 -2.89 -4.63
C LEU A 329 -12.92 -1.56 -4.03
N SER A 330 -12.00 -1.61 -3.05
CA SER A 330 -11.35 -0.43 -2.47
C SER A 330 -10.31 0.16 -3.43
N PRO A 331 -10.00 1.47 -3.37
CA PRO A 331 -8.86 2.06 -4.09
C PRO A 331 -7.53 1.94 -3.34
N SER A 332 -7.46 1.20 -2.23
CA SER A 332 -6.22 0.98 -1.47
C SER A 332 -5.16 0.25 -2.30
N THR A 333 -3.88 0.46 -2.00
CA THR A 333 -2.78 -0.19 -2.74
C THR A 333 -1.82 -0.89 -1.79
N MET A 334 -1.15 -1.93 -2.26
CA MET A 334 -0.05 -2.57 -1.54
C MET A 334 1.11 -2.80 -2.51
N ALA A 335 2.00 -1.80 -2.60
CA ALA A 335 3.08 -1.75 -3.57
C ALA A 335 4.44 -2.01 -2.89
N PRO A 336 4.89 -3.27 -2.74
CA PRO A 336 6.29 -3.56 -2.44
C PRO A 336 7.16 -3.08 -3.60
N PHE A 337 7.83 -1.97 -3.36
CA PHE A 337 8.49 -1.19 -4.40
C PHE A 337 9.93 -1.69 -4.57
N ASP A 338 10.17 -2.57 -5.54
CA ASP A 338 11.51 -3.06 -5.93
C ASP A 338 11.80 -2.74 -7.40
N VAL A 339 12.55 -1.67 -7.61
CA VAL A 339 12.94 -1.20 -8.95
C VAL A 339 14.00 -2.09 -9.61
N TRP A 340 14.72 -2.90 -8.84
CA TRP A 340 15.80 -3.77 -9.35
C TRP A 340 15.31 -5.16 -9.74
N ALA A 341 14.04 -5.47 -9.53
CA ALA A 341 13.46 -6.77 -9.86
C ALA A 341 13.68 -7.10 -11.35
N GLY A 342 14.21 -8.30 -11.63
CA GLY A 342 14.55 -8.76 -12.98
C GLY A 342 15.81 -8.13 -13.60
N VAL A 343 16.47 -7.21 -12.90
CA VAL A 343 17.71 -6.59 -13.38
C VAL A 343 18.90 -7.44 -12.91
N PRO A 344 19.78 -7.93 -13.80
CA PRO A 344 20.97 -8.69 -13.41
C PRO A 344 21.87 -7.92 -12.45
N GLU A 345 22.44 -8.59 -11.44
CA GLU A 345 23.43 -7.99 -10.54
C GLU A 345 24.64 -7.45 -11.32
N GLY A 346 25.33 -6.45 -10.76
CA GLY A 346 26.59 -5.98 -11.32
C GLY A 346 27.70 -7.02 -11.23
N ALA A 347 28.81 -6.76 -11.90
CA ALA A 347 30.01 -7.59 -11.77
C ALA A 347 30.44 -7.65 -10.29
N ALA A 348 30.67 -8.86 -9.78
CA ALA A 348 31.15 -9.07 -8.43
C ALA A 348 32.65 -8.77 -8.34
N VAL A 349 33.05 -8.08 -7.29
CA VAL A 349 34.45 -7.92 -6.88
C VAL A 349 34.60 -8.67 -5.56
N ASP A 350 35.47 -9.68 -5.52
CA ASP A 350 35.67 -10.56 -4.36
C ASP A 350 34.36 -11.15 -3.79
N GLY A 351 33.41 -11.46 -4.68
CA GLY A 351 32.11 -12.03 -4.33
C GLY A 351 31.04 -11.01 -3.90
N VAL A 352 31.36 -9.71 -3.91
CA VAL A 352 30.42 -8.63 -3.55
C VAL A 352 29.95 -7.89 -4.79
N THR A 353 28.63 -7.77 -4.95
CA THR A 353 28.00 -6.95 -5.99
C THR A 353 27.50 -5.64 -5.40
N ARG A 354 27.43 -4.59 -6.22
CA ARG A 354 27.01 -3.24 -5.80
C ARG A 354 25.91 -2.70 -6.70
N ARG A 355 24.96 -1.99 -6.11
CA ARG A 355 23.92 -1.20 -6.82
C ARG A 355 24.04 0.28 -6.45
N PRO A 356 24.00 1.19 -7.43
CA PRO A 356 23.91 2.61 -7.16
C PRO A 356 22.56 2.97 -6.52
N ARG A 357 22.48 4.16 -5.95
CA ARG A 357 21.20 4.75 -5.57
C ARG A 357 20.38 5.04 -6.83
N ILE A 358 19.10 4.68 -6.87
CA ILE A 358 18.19 5.14 -7.93
C ILE A 358 17.32 6.25 -7.38
N ARG A 359 17.22 7.37 -8.11
CA ARG A 359 16.32 8.48 -7.78
C ARG A 359 15.61 9.02 -9.02
N HIS A 360 14.46 9.65 -8.82
CA HIS A 360 13.84 10.52 -9.80
C HIS A 360 13.72 11.92 -9.18
N GLY A 361 14.43 12.91 -9.73
CA GLY A 361 14.59 14.19 -9.06
C GLY A 361 15.18 14.00 -7.65
N ASP A 362 14.50 14.53 -6.64
CA ASP A 362 14.89 14.40 -5.22
C ASP A 362 14.37 13.12 -4.56
N VAL A 363 13.54 12.34 -5.24
CA VAL A 363 12.90 11.15 -4.68
C VAL A 363 13.77 9.92 -4.91
N VAL A 364 14.31 9.36 -3.84
CA VAL A 364 15.08 8.12 -3.86
C VAL A 364 14.12 6.94 -3.85
N VAL A 365 14.22 6.11 -4.89
CA VAL A 365 13.39 4.93 -5.14
C VAL A 365 14.13 3.61 -4.91
N GLY A 366 15.46 3.67 -4.81
CA GLY A 366 16.31 2.57 -4.36
C GLY A 366 17.56 3.13 -3.71
N ARG A 367 17.87 2.69 -2.50
CA ARG A 367 19.13 3.08 -1.83
C ARG A 367 20.31 2.33 -2.45
N ARG A 368 21.50 2.89 -2.34
CA ARG A 368 22.74 2.18 -2.67
C ARG A 368 22.84 0.91 -1.81
N SER A 369 23.23 -0.19 -2.44
CA SER A 369 23.37 -1.45 -1.73
C SER A 369 24.57 -2.27 -2.20
N TRP A 370 25.00 -3.17 -1.34
CA TRP A 370 26.03 -4.17 -1.58
C TRP A 370 25.47 -5.53 -1.18
N THR A 371 25.64 -6.53 -2.03
CA THR A 371 25.17 -7.89 -1.74
C THR A 371 26.36 -8.83 -1.77
N ALA A 372 26.49 -9.65 -0.74
CA ALA A 372 27.57 -10.61 -0.60
C ALA A 372 27.03 -11.96 -0.11
N PRO A 373 27.54 -13.10 -0.60
CA PRO A 373 27.41 -14.36 0.10
C PRO A 373 27.98 -14.24 1.53
N ALA A 374 27.38 -14.92 2.51
CA ALA A 374 27.89 -14.90 3.89
C ALA A 374 29.33 -15.42 3.99
N GLU A 375 29.72 -16.29 3.06
CA GLU A 375 31.04 -16.95 2.98
C GLU A 375 32.20 -15.99 2.73
N VAL A 376 31.93 -14.85 2.06
CA VAL A 376 32.98 -13.87 1.72
C VAL A 376 33.14 -12.77 2.77
N LEU A 377 32.35 -12.81 3.84
CA LEU A 377 32.44 -11.86 4.94
C LEU A 377 33.61 -12.21 5.88
N PRO A 378 34.28 -11.21 6.49
CA PRO A 378 35.35 -11.42 7.46
C PRO A 378 35.00 -12.45 8.55
N VAL A 379 35.92 -13.37 8.84
CA VAL A 379 35.72 -14.48 9.80
C VAL A 379 36.63 -14.30 11.00
N ARG A 380 36.17 -14.62 12.21
CA ARG A 380 37.07 -14.78 13.36
C ARG A 380 37.95 -16.01 13.13
N ARG A 381 39.27 -15.83 13.03
CA ARG A 381 40.22 -16.94 12.87
C ARG A 381 40.50 -17.57 14.23
N PRO A 382 40.62 -18.92 14.34
CA PRO A 382 41.04 -19.54 15.59
C PRO A 382 42.39 -18.98 16.06
N GLY A 383 42.43 -18.48 17.29
CA GLY A 383 43.65 -17.91 17.89
C GLY A 383 43.97 -16.45 17.50
N SER A 384 43.18 -15.79 16.65
CA SER A 384 43.31 -14.34 16.43
C SER A 384 42.59 -13.53 17.52
N GLY A 385 43.18 -12.40 17.92
CA GLY A 385 42.52 -11.45 18.82
C GLY A 385 41.35 -10.71 18.15
N GLU A 386 40.53 -10.05 18.97
CA GLU A 386 39.35 -9.30 18.49
C GLU A 386 39.75 -8.09 17.62
N GLU A 387 40.92 -7.51 17.90
CA GLU A 387 41.52 -6.42 17.15
C GLU A 387 41.78 -6.79 15.69
N GLU A 388 42.23 -8.02 15.42
CA GLU A 388 42.51 -8.44 14.05
C GLU A 388 41.22 -8.67 13.26
N HIS A 389 40.20 -9.21 13.92
CA HIS A 389 38.87 -9.37 13.33
C HIS A 389 38.21 -8.02 13.01
N TYR A 390 38.33 -7.04 13.91
CA TYR A 390 37.88 -5.67 13.64
C TYR A 390 38.63 -5.06 12.44
N LEU A 391 39.96 -5.24 12.37
CA LEU A 391 40.75 -4.75 11.24
C LEU A 391 40.41 -5.46 9.92
N ASP A 392 40.05 -6.74 9.94
CA ASP A 392 39.54 -7.46 8.75
C ASP A 392 38.23 -6.85 8.25
N TRP A 393 37.29 -6.52 9.15
CA TRP A 393 36.07 -5.79 8.80
C TRP A 393 36.36 -4.42 8.20
N GLN A 394 37.30 -3.66 8.77
CA GLN A 394 37.69 -2.35 8.24
C GLN A 394 38.33 -2.45 6.85
N ARG A 395 39.18 -3.45 6.62
CA ARG A 395 39.78 -3.72 5.30
C ARG A 395 38.70 -4.08 4.29
N TRP A 396 37.81 -5.00 4.64
CA TRP A 396 36.72 -5.45 3.76
C TRP A 396 35.76 -4.31 3.40
N ARG A 397 35.35 -3.50 4.39
CA ARG A 397 34.50 -2.33 4.17
C ARG A 397 35.13 -1.35 3.17
N ARG A 398 36.42 -1.04 3.35
CA ARG A 398 37.15 -0.10 2.48
C ARG A 398 37.37 -0.66 1.07
N SER A 399 37.73 -1.93 0.93
CA SER A 399 37.97 -2.54 -0.38
C SER A 399 36.71 -2.58 -1.26
N HIS A 400 35.53 -2.66 -0.63
CA HIS A 400 34.24 -2.69 -1.33
C HIS A 400 33.50 -1.34 -1.32
N GLY A 401 34.09 -0.30 -0.72
CA GLY A 401 33.53 1.06 -0.69
C GLY A 401 32.23 1.19 0.11
N LEU A 402 32.02 0.39 1.17
CA LEU A 402 30.86 0.54 2.05
C LEU A 402 31.00 1.81 2.93
N PRO A 403 29.88 2.46 3.30
CA PRO A 403 29.88 3.56 4.25
C PRO A 403 30.26 3.08 5.66
N ASP A 404 30.57 4.03 6.56
CA ASP A 404 30.86 3.70 7.97
C ASP A 404 29.68 3.04 8.67
N ARG A 405 28.45 3.36 8.23
CA ARG A 405 27.20 2.81 8.78
C ARG A 405 26.23 2.41 7.68
N CYS A 406 25.61 1.26 7.87
CA CYS A 406 24.63 0.72 6.94
C CYS A 406 23.55 -0.09 7.68
N PHE A 407 22.56 -0.56 6.93
CA PHE A 407 21.62 -1.57 7.40
C PHE A 407 21.90 -2.88 6.68
N ALA A 408 22.12 -3.96 7.42
CA ALA A 408 22.35 -5.29 6.87
C ALA A 408 21.09 -6.15 6.99
N THR A 409 20.72 -6.84 5.92
CA THR A 409 19.63 -7.81 5.90
C THR A 409 20.18 -9.17 5.50
N VAL A 410 20.04 -10.16 6.38
CA VAL A 410 20.44 -11.55 6.12
C VAL A 410 19.26 -12.30 5.51
N SER A 411 19.47 -12.92 4.36
CA SER A 411 18.45 -13.64 3.60
C SER A 411 18.91 -15.05 3.28
N ARG A 412 17.98 -16.01 3.28
CA ARG A 412 18.23 -17.43 2.97
C ARG A 412 17.49 -17.83 1.70
N ALA A 413 18.07 -18.73 0.93
CA ALA A 413 17.48 -19.20 -0.32
C ALA A 413 16.09 -19.85 -0.14
N ASP A 414 15.81 -20.49 1.00
CA ASP A 414 14.56 -21.20 1.31
C ASP A 414 13.46 -20.28 1.89
N ARG A 415 13.84 -19.14 2.47
CA ARG A 415 12.91 -18.20 3.15
C ARG A 415 12.77 -16.84 2.46
N GLY A 416 13.59 -16.58 1.44
CA GLY A 416 13.66 -15.28 0.76
C GLY A 416 14.02 -14.14 1.73
N PRO A 417 13.98 -12.88 1.26
CA PRO A 417 14.14 -11.70 2.11
C PRO A 417 12.87 -11.37 2.92
N VAL A 418 11.75 -12.05 2.65
CA VAL A 418 10.44 -11.76 3.25
C VAL A 418 10.47 -12.12 4.74
N GLY A 419 10.45 -11.09 5.59
CA GLY A 419 10.46 -11.23 7.05
C GLY A 419 11.84 -11.03 7.70
N ALA A 420 12.92 -10.93 6.91
CA ALA A 420 14.22 -10.55 7.44
C ALA A 420 14.23 -9.05 7.78
N LYS A 421 14.48 -8.71 9.05
CA LYS A 421 14.55 -7.32 9.51
C LYS A 421 15.96 -6.77 9.28
N PRO A 422 16.11 -5.61 8.63
CA PRO A 422 17.41 -4.95 8.55
C PRO A 422 17.92 -4.60 9.94
N VAL A 423 19.21 -4.85 10.20
CA VAL A 423 19.90 -4.48 11.43
C VAL A 423 20.89 -3.36 11.16
N HIS A 424 20.96 -2.39 12.06
CA HIS A 424 21.96 -1.32 11.96
C HIS A 424 23.36 -1.89 12.22
N VAL A 425 24.29 -1.62 11.31
CA VAL A 425 25.70 -2.00 11.42
C VAL A 425 26.54 -0.73 11.39
N ASP A 426 27.20 -0.46 12.52
CA ASP A 426 28.25 0.55 12.62
C ASP A 426 29.61 -0.13 12.59
N PHE A 427 30.34 0.05 11.50
CA PHE A 427 31.65 -0.58 11.33
C PHE A 427 32.68 -0.04 12.34
N ASP A 428 32.47 1.15 12.89
CA ASP A 428 33.38 1.71 13.91
C ASP A 428 33.12 1.13 15.32
N SER A 429 32.02 0.39 15.51
CA SER A 429 31.64 -0.21 16.79
C SER A 429 31.90 -1.72 16.81
N PRO A 430 32.90 -2.21 17.58
CA PRO A 430 33.15 -3.64 17.75
C PRO A 430 31.92 -4.42 18.27
N LEU A 431 31.09 -3.78 19.12
CA LEU A 431 29.85 -4.36 19.62
C LEU A 431 28.80 -4.53 18.53
N SER A 432 28.67 -3.53 17.65
CA SER A 432 27.75 -3.61 16.51
C SER A 432 28.18 -4.71 15.54
N LEU A 433 29.48 -4.81 15.25
CA LEU A 433 30.03 -5.87 14.41
C LEU A 433 29.85 -7.25 15.03
N ALA A 434 30.10 -7.42 16.33
CA ALA A 434 29.89 -8.70 17.01
C ALA A 434 28.42 -9.12 17.01
N ALA A 435 27.50 -8.18 17.26
CA ALA A 435 26.06 -8.46 17.22
C ALA A 435 25.59 -8.82 15.81
N PHE A 436 26.11 -8.14 14.78
CA PHE A 436 25.82 -8.47 13.38
C PHE A 436 26.40 -9.83 12.99
N ASP A 437 27.67 -10.11 13.31
CA ASP A 437 28.34 -11.38 12.98
C ASP A 437 27.62 -12.58 13.60
N ALA A 438 27.07 -12.43 14.81
CA ALA A 438 26.27 -13.46 15.47
C ALA A 438 24.93 -13.77 14.77
N LEU A 439 24.42 -12.88 13.92
CA LEU A 439 23.21 -13.10 13.12
C LEU A 439 23.50 -13.77 11.77
N VAL A 440 24.75 -13.73 11.31
CA VAL A 440 25.13 -14.27 10.00
C VAL A 440 25.41 -15.77 10.13
N GLU A 441 24.43 -16.58 9.76
CA GLU A 441 24.65 -18.00 9.52
C GLU A 441 25.45 -18.20 8.23
N ARG A 442 26.56 -18.94 8.32
CA ARG A 442 27.53 -19.09 7.24
C ARG A 442 27.34 -20.40 6.51
N GLU A 443 26.12 -20.62 6.05
CA GLU A 443 25.73 -21.79 5.26
C GLU A 443 25.66 -21.43 3.78
N PRO A 444 25.93 -22.38 2.85
CA PRO A 444 25.77 -22.14 1.43
C PRO A 444 24.38 -21.60 1.09
N GLY A 445 24.32 -20.53 0.31
CA GLY A 445 23.06 -19.89 -0.09
C GLY A 445 22.54 -18.80 0.87
N VAL A 446 23.24 -18.53 1.98
CA VAL A 446 22.96 -17.33 2.80
C VAL A 446 23.60 -16.11 2.15
N ARG A 447 22.81 -15.05 1.94
CA ARG A 447 23.26 -13.76 1.39
C ARG A 447 22.99 -12.64 2.38
N VAL A 448 23.91 -11.69 2.43
CA VAL A 448 23.75 -10.45 3.18
C VAL A 448 23.67 -9.27 2.21
N ALA A 449 22.60 -8.50 2.33
CA ALA A 449 22.43 -7.22 1.64
C ALA A 449 22.68 -6.07 2.62
N PHE A 450 23.73 -5.30 2.37
CA PHE A 450 24.01 -4.04 3.05
C PHE A 450 23.39 -2.90 2.27
N GLN A 451 22.66 -2.02 2.93
CA GLN A 451 22.03 -0.85 2.35
C GLN A 451 22.56 0.41 3.05
N GLU A 452 22.92 1.44 2.29
CA GLU A 452 23.40 2.69 2.88
C GLU A 452 22.42 3.26 3.92
N MET A 453 22.98 3.91 4.96
CA MET A 453 22.19 4.67 5.92
C MET A 453 21.79 6.03 5.30
N LEU A 454 20.55 6.13 4.82
CA LEU A 454 19.99 7.36 4.27
C LEU A 454 18.58 7.61 4.84
N PRO A 455 18.34 8.68 5.61
CA PRO A 455 19.28 9.77 5.94
C PRO A 455 20.45 9.33 6.82
N ALA A 456 21.61 9.95 6.62
CA ALA A 456 22.74 9.88 7.55
C ALA A 456 22.56 10.90 8.71
N GLU A 457 23.41 10.84 9.73
CA GLU A 457 23.28 11.69 10.94
C GLU A 457 23.32 13.19 10.65
N ASP A 458 24.13 13.60 9.68
CA ASP A 458 24.26 14.98 9.22
C ASP A 458 23.02 15.46 8.42
N GLY A 459 22.24 14.50 7.90
CA GLY A 459 21.02 14.73 7.13
C GLY A 459 19.71 14.70 7.93
N LEU A 460 19.76 14.50 9.25
CA LEU A 460 18.55 14.42 10.07
C LEU A 460 17.80 15.76 10.14
N HIS A 461 16.50 15.74 9.79
CA HIS A 461 15.69 16.94 9.60
C HIS A 461 14.74 17.26 10.76
N VAL A 462 14.40 16.27 11.60
CA VAL A 462 13.56 16.47 12.79
C VAL A 462 14.46 16.86 13.95
N THR A 463 14.09 17.92 14.65
CA THR A 463 14.88 18.49 15.75
C THR A 463 14.03 18.66 17.01
N SER A 464 14.69 18.59 18.15
CA SER A 464 14.17 19.02 19.44
C SER A 464 15.31 19.63 20.27
N GLU A 465 15.02 20.07 21.50
CA GLU A 465 16.04 20.53 22.45
C GLU A 465 17.13 19.48 22.73
N ARG A 466 16.83 18.19 22.50
CA ARG A 466 17.77 17.07 22.69
C ARG A 466 18.62 16.76 21.47
N GLY A 467 18.46 17.50 20.38
CA GLY A 467 19.23 17.33 19.15
C GLY A 467 18.39 16.90 17.95
N ARG A 468 19.01 16.17 17.03
CA ARG A 468 18.40 15.71 15.78
C ARG A 468 17.95 14.26 15.89
N HIS A 469 16.85 13.93 15.22
CA HIS A 469 16.19 12.62 15.33
C HIS A 469 15.99 11.98 13.97
N VAL A 470 16.14 10.65 13.92
CA VAL A 470 15.64 9.84 12.80
C VAL A 470 14.12 9.89 12.84
N ALA A 471 13.51 10.19 11.71
CA ALA A 471 12.06 10.22 11.57
C ALA A 471 11.65 9.66 10.22
N GLU A 472 10.49 8.99 10.22
CA GLU A 472 9.76 8.59 9.02
C GLU A 472 8.43 9.36 9.02
N LEU A 473 8.09 9.94 7.89
CA LEU A 473 6.87 10.69 7.69
C LEU A 473 5.85 9.80 7.00
N ALA A 474 4.70 9.62 7.66
CA ALA A 474 3.50 9.12 7.02
C ALA A 474 2.84 10.25 6.21
N VAL A 475 2.70 10.05 4.92
CA VAL A 475 2.20 11.06 3.98
C VAL A 475 1.11 10.46 3.15
N GLU A 476 -0.05 11.11 3.13
CA GLU A 476 -1.15 10.75 2.26
C GLU A 476 -1.25 11.72 1.08
N THR A 477 -1.36 11.18 -0.12
CA THR A 477 -1.54 11.93 -1.37
C THR A 477 -2.81 11.49 -2.07
N PHE A 478 -3.37 12.40 -2.86
CA PHE A 478 -4.65 12.18 -3.51
C PHE A 478 -4.56 12.54 -4.98
N THR A 479 -4.99 11.60 -5.82
CA THR A 479 -5.20 11.85 -7.23
C THR A 479 -6.68 11.85 -7.53
N ALA A 480 -7.21 13.00 -7.92
CA ALA A 480 -8.53 13.07 -8.55
C ALA A 480 -8.34 13.33 -10.05
N ARG A 481 -8.69 12.35 -10.88
CA ARG A 481 -8.84 12.53 -12.32
C ARG A 481 -10.29 12.88 -12.61
N ARG A 482 -10.50 13.74 -13.61
CA ARG A 482 -11.86 14.15 -14.00
C ARG A 482 -12.60 12.90 -14.47
N ALA A 483 -13.66 12.52 -13.75
CA ALA A 483 -14.53 11.42 -14.19
C ALA A 483 -15.04 11.76 -15.60
N PRO A 484 -15.13 10.79 -16.52
CA PRO A 484 -15.78 11.06 -17.80
C PRO A 484 -17.20 11.56 -17.50
N ALA A 485 -17.74 12.51 -18.27
CA ALA A 485 -19.01 13.17 -17.93
C ALA A 485 -20.19 12.17 -17.88
N HIS A 486 -20.91 12.08 -16.75
CA HIS A 486 -22.18 11.36 -16.69
C HIS A 486 -23.21 12.14 -17.50
N ARG A 487 -23.66 11.61 -18.65
CA ARG A 487 -24.96 12.03 -19.17
C ARG A 487 -26.00 11.45 -18.22
N ARG A 488 -26.66 12.31 -17.43
CA ARG A 488 -27.85 11.92 -16.67
C ARG A 488 -28.82 11.27 -17.66
N THR A 489 -29.16 10.02 -17.44
CA THR A 489 -30.34 9.42 -18.05
C THR A 489 -31.53 10.31 -17.70
N PRO A 490 -32.34 10.76 -18.68
CA PRO A 490 -33.52 11.56 -18.38
C PRO A 490 -34.40 10.76 -17.41
N ARG A 491 -34.83 11.39 -16.31
CA ARG A 491 -35.90 10.81 -15.48
C ARG A 491 -37.05 10.40 -16.42
N PRO A 492 -37.62 9.18 -16.30
CA PRO A 492 -38.81 8.85 -17.06
C PRO A 492 -39.86 9.91 -16.79
N ARG A 493 -40.40 10.50 -17.87
CA ARG A 493 -41.49 11.47 -17.77
C ARG A 493 -42.61 10.82 -16.96
N PRO A 494 -43.20 11.49 -15.97
CA PRO A 494 -44.36 10.96 -15.28
C PRO A 494 -45.45 10.67 -16.32
N VAL A 495 -45.95 9.44 -16.29
CA VAL A 495 -47.10 9.01 -17.10
C VAL A 495 -48.25 9.97 -16.78
N PRO A 496 -48.84 10.66 -17.76
CA PRO A 496 -49.95 11.55 -17.49
C PRO A 496 -51.13 10.72 -16.98
N GLN A 497 -51.58 11.02 -15.76
CA GLN A 497 -52.81 10.42 -15.24
C GLN A 497 -53.99 10.79 -16.16
N PRO A 498 -54.90 9.86 -16.45
CA PRO A 498 -56.09 10.15 -17.24
C PRO A 498 -56.94 11.18 -16.51
N ARG A 499 -57.32 12.26 -17.21
CA ARG A 499 -58.22 13.29 -16.70
C ARG A 499 -59.59 12.67 -16.39
N PRO A 500 -60.22 13.00 -15.25
CA PRO A 500 -61.59 12.58 -14.99
C PRO A 500 -62.55 13.26 -15.98
N VAL A 501 -63.45 12.46 -16.53
CA VAL A 501 -64.54 12.87 -17.42
C VAL A 501 -65.55 13.68 -16.58
N PRO A 502 -65.92 14.91 -16.97
CA PRO A 502 -66.95 15.66 -16.25
C PRO A 502 -68.32 15.05 -16.51
N SER A 503 -69.03 14.69 -15.44
CA SER A 503 -70.43 14.26 -15.49
C SER A 503 -71.32 15.45 -15.80
N SER A 504 -71.97 15.44 -16.97
CA SER A 504 -73.04 16.37 -17.32
C SER A 504 -74.35 15.95 -16.63
N GLY A 505 -74.69 16.62 -15.53
CA GLY A 505 -76.06 16.66 -14.97
C GLY A 505 -76.58 18.11 -15.08
N PRO A 506 -77.86 18.33 -15.44
CA PRO A 506 -78.38 19.67 -15.66
C PRO A 506 -78.65 20.39 -14.33
N GLU A 507 -78.10 21.59 -14.20
CA GLU A 507 -78.28 22.47 -13.05
C GLU A 507 -79.53 23.34 -13.26
N VAL A 508 -80.50 23.22 -12.35
CA VAL A 508 -81.70 24.07 -12.28
C VAL A 508 -81.34 25.32 -11.48
N ALA A 509 -81.54 26.49 -12.08
CA ALA A 509 -81.27 27.78 -11.44
C ALA A 509 -82.38 28.16 -10.42
N PRO A 510 -82.03 28.69 -9.23
CA PRO A 510 -82.96 29.46 -8.43
C PRO A 510 -82.74 30.96 -8.60
N SER A 511 -83.85 31.66 -8.80
CA SER A 511 -84.02 33.12 -8.84
C SER A 511 -83.61 33.79 -7.52
N CYS A 512 -82.91 34.92 -7.60
CA CYS A 512 -82.80 35.90 -6.52
C CYS A 512 -84.09 36.71 -6.39
N PRO A 513 -84.40 37.19 -5.17
CA PRO A 513 -84.98 38.52 -5.00
C PRO A 513 -84.06 39.46 -4.21
N ASN A 514 -84.00 40.69 -4.73
CA ASN A 514 -83.44 41.95 -4.21
C ASN A 514 -81.91 42.13 -4.19
#